data_AF-A0A6L9QE83-F1
#
_entry.id   AF-A0A6L9QE83-F1
#
_cell.length_a   1.000
_cell.length_b   1.000
_cell.length_c   1.000
_cell.angle_alpha   90.00
_cell.angle_beta   90.00
_cell.angle_gamma   90.00
#
_symmetry.space_group_name_H-M   'P 1'
#
loop_
_entity.id
_entity.type
_entity.pdbx_description
1 polymer ?
#
loop_
_entity_poly.entity_id
_entity_poly.type
_entity_poly.pdbx_seq_one_letter_code
_entity_poly.pdbx_strand_id
1 'polypeptide(L)'
;LAEVDASSGEVHSVHAEDLREDGPDGLRAALEDHAGHVLLLDGLDGLILDEADGAAYASVLYRARLEGVNDTALLGTCEPDRVGELTAAAPELTADLRAVRLPDLAGPQ
;
A
#
# COMPACT_ATOMS: atom_id res chain seq x y z
N LEU A 1 5.71 -28.80 10.85
CA LEU A 1 6.16 -27.40 10.78
C LEU A 1 6.10 -27.04 9.32
N ALA A 2 5.08 -26.29 8.92
CA ALA A 2 4.98 -25.82 7.53
C ALA A 2 5.84 -24.56 7.46
N GLU A 3 7.00 -24.70 6.83
CA GLU A 3 7.75 -23.56 6.32
C GLU A 3 6.92 -23.03 5.14
N VAL A 4 6.15 -21.99 5.41
CA VAL A 4 5.70 -21.09 4.35
C VAL A 4 6.98 -20.46 3.83
N ASP A 5 7.42 -20.92 2.66
CA ASP A 5 8.43 -20.29 1.83
C ASP A 5 7.98 -18.83 1.67
N ALA A 6 8.49 -17.96 2.53
CA ALA A 6 8.30 -16.55 2.38
C ALA A 6 8.91 -16.23 1.02
N SER A 7 8.05 -15.73 0.12
CA SER A 7 8.31 -14.71 -0.88
C SER A 7 9.80 -14.55 -1.21
N SER A 8 10.18 -14.67 -2.48
CA SER A 8 11.56 -14.70 -3.02
C SER A 8 12.53 -13.58 -2.56
N GLY A 9 12.13 -12.70 -1.64
CA GLY A 9 12.86 -11.54 -1.15
C GLY A 9 12.73 -10.36 -2.11
N GLU A 10 12.09 -10.57 -3.25
CA GLU A 10 11.92 -9.56 -4.28
C GLU A 10 10.80 -8.60 -3.88
N VAL A 11 11.19 -7.34 -3.77
CA VAL A 11 10.30 -6.21 -3.51
C VAL A 11 10.11 -5.48 -4.84
N HIS A 12 8.87 -5.40 -5.29
CA HIS A 12 8.50 -4.56 -6.43
C HIS A 12 8.02 -3.22 -5.92
N SER A 13 8.44 -2.14 -6.57
CA SER A 13 8.00 -0.79 -6.23
C SER A 13 7.08 -0.24 -7.32
N VAL A 14 5.97 0.36 -6.90
CA VAL A 14 5.08 1.14 -7.75
C VAL A 14 4.92 2.53 -7.15
N HIS A 15 4.96 3.56 -7.98
CA HIS A 15 4.78 4.93 -7.50
C HIS A 15 3.33 5.37 -7.70
N ALA A 16 2.81 6.17 -6.77
CA ALA A 16 1.46 6.73 -6.88
C ALA A 16 1.27 7.53 -8.18
N GLU A 17 2.33 8.17 -8.68
CA GLU A 17 2.31 8.89 -9.96
C GLU A 17 2.00 7.99 -11.16
N ASP A 18 2.59 6.78 -11.21
CA ASP A 18 2.32 5.81 -12.28
C ASP A 18 0.88 5.29 -12.19
N LEU A 19 0.40 5.02 -10.97
CA LEU A 19 -0.95 4.50 -10.75
C LEU A 19 -2.05 5.49 -11.13
N ARG A 20 -1.77 6.80 -11.06
CA ARG A 20 -2.73 7.85 -11.47
C ARG A 20 -3.03 7.82 -12.96
N GLU A 21 -2.10 7.36 -13.79
CA GLU A 21 -2.30 7.28 -15.24
C GLU A 21 -3.36 6.24 -15.60
N ASP A 22 -3.35 5.10 -14.90
CA ASP A 22 -4.24 3.95 -15.13
C ASP A 22 -5.42 3.88 -14.16
N GLY A 23 -5.48 4.78 -13.17
CA GLY A 23 -6.54 4.83 -12.19
C GLY A 23 -6.52 3.65 -11.19
N PRO A 24 -7.64 3.45 -10.46
CA PRO A 24 -7.79 2.33 -9.53
C PRO A 24 -7.64 0.94 -10.17
N ASP A 25 -7.87 0.83 -11.48
CA ASP A 25 -7.67 -0.41 -12.23
C ASP A 25 -6.19 -0.75 -12.38
N GLY A 26 -5.31 0.25 -12.52
CA GLY A 26 -3.86 0.07 -12.52
C GLY A 26 -3.34 -0.47 -11.19
N LEU A 27 -3.87 0.00 -10.05
CA LEU A 27 -3.53 -0.55 -8.74
C LEU A 27 -3.94 -2.02 -8.62
N ARG A 28 -5.10 -2.39 -9.17
CA ARG A 28 -5.55 -3.78 -9.18
C ARG A 28 -4.62 -4.65 -10.01
N ALA A 29 -4.26 -4.21 -11.21
CA ALA A 29 -3.33 -4.92 -12.08
C ALA A 29 -1.96 -5.11 -11.42
N ALA A 30 -1.41 -4.06 -10.78
CA ALA A 30 -0.14 -4.17 -10.06
C ALA A 30 -0.18 -5.19 -8.91
N LEU A 31 -1.29 -5.27 -8.18
CA LEU A 31 -1.46 -6.27 -7.12
C LEU A 31 -1.49 -7.71 -7.68
N GLU A 32 -2.17 -7.90 -8.82
CA GLU A 32 -2.29 -9.20 -9.51
C GLU A 32 -0.96 -9.62 -10.14
N ASP A 33 -0.26 -8.71 -10.82
CA ASP A 33 1.04 -8.95 -11.46
C ASP A 33 2.14 -9.34 -10.46
N HIS A 34 2.01 -8.89 -9.22
CA HIS A 34 2.95 -9.15 -8.14
C HIS A 34 2.42 -10.09 -7.05
N ALA A 35 1.42 -10.92 -7.39
CA ALA A 35 0.92 -11.98 -6.50
C ALA A 35 2.05 -12.87 -5.96
N GLY A 36 2.15 -12.98 -4.63
CA GLY A 36 3.19 -13.77 -3.95
C GLY A 36 4.49 -13.01 -3.63
N HIS A 37 4.57 -11.72 -4.01
CA HIS A 37 5.72 -10.85 -3.76
C HIS A 37 5.36 -9.70 -2.81
N VAL A 38 6.38 -8.95 -2.37
CA VAL A 38 6.16 -7.72 -1.62
C VAL A 38 5.99 -6.57 -2.63
N LEU A 39 4.91 -5.80 -2.51
CA LEU A 39 4.67 -4.59 -3.29
C LEU A 39 4.84 -3.36 -2.39
N LEU A 40 5.80 -2.51 -2.72
CA LEU A 40 6.01 -1.19 -2.12
C LEU A 40 5.28 -0.14 -2.97
N LEU A 41 4.22 0.43 -2.42
CA LEU A 41 3.51 1.56 -3.00
C LEU A 41 4.04 2.86 -2.38
N ASP A 42 4.71 3.67 -3.20
CA ASP A 42 5.26 4.94 -2.78
C ASP A 42 4.24 6.07 -2.97
N GLY A 43 3.91 6.80 -1.91
CA GLY A 43 2.95 7.91 -1.91
C GLY A 43 1.49 7.48 -1.69
N LEU A 44 1.24 6.51 -0.81
CA LEU A 44 -0.12 6.04 -0.52
C LEU A 44 -1.03 7.16 -0.03
N ASP A 45 -0.51 8.04 0.82
CA ASP A 45 -1.25 9.20 1.33
C ASP A 45 -1.75 10.08 0.19
N GLY A 46 -0.90 10.42 -0.78
CA GLY A 46 -1.30 11.23 -1.92
C GLY A 46 -2.29 10.53 -2.83
N LEU A 47 -2.15 9.22 -3.03
CA LEU A 47 -3.09 8.44 -3.83
C LEU A 47 -4.50 8.40 -3.22
N ILE A 48 -4.60 8.38 -1.88
CA ILE A 48 -5.88 8.27 -1.17
C ILE A 48 -6.49 9.64 -0.87
N LEU A 49 -5.68 10.64 -0.56
CA LEU A 49 -6.13 11.94 -0.07
C LEU A 49 -6.22 13.02 -1.16
N ASP A 50 -5.33 12.99 -2.14
CA ASP A 50 -5.22 14.08 -3.13
C ASP A 50 -5.95 13.76 -4.44
N GLU A 51 -6.10 12.47 -4.77
CA GLU A 51 -6.76 12.04 -6.01
C GLU A 51 -8.29 12.02 -5.88
N ALA A 52 -8.96 12.43 -6.95
CA ALA A 52 -10.44 12.41 -7.02
C ALA A 52 -11.00 10.99 -6.81
N ASP A 53 -10.25 9.98 -7.24
CA ASP A 53 -10.60 8.55 -7.12
C ASP A 53 -10.02 7.91 -5.84
N GLY A 54 -9.55 8.68 -4.86
CA GLY A 54 -8.91 8.17 -3.63
C GLY A 54 -9.71 7.09 -2.91
N ALA A 55 -11.04 7.25 -2.81
CA ALA A 55 -11.92 6.24 -2.22
C ALA A 55 -11.99 4.93 -3.03
N ALA A 56 -11.84 5.00 -4.36
CA ALA A 56 -11.81 3.83 -5.23
C ALA A 56 -10.49 3.07 -5.06
N TYR A 57 -9.35 3.77 -4.94
CA TYR A 57 -8.07 3.15 -4.59
C TYR A 57 -8.13 2.44 -3.23
N ALA A 58 -8.70 3.08 -2.21
CA ALA A 58 -8.90 2.47 -0.89
C ALA A 58 -9.73 1.18 -0.98
N SER A 59 -10.78 1.18 -1.80
CA SER A 59 -11.64 0.02 -1.99
C SER A 59 -10.92 -1.16 -2.65
N VAL A 60 -10.02 -0.88 -3.62
CA VAL A 60 -9.19 -1.91 -4.26
C VAL A 60 -8.29 -2.60 -3.24
N LEU A 61 -7.60 -1.82 -2.40
CA LEU A 61 -6.74 -2.34 -1.34
C LEU A 61 -7.52 -3.20 -0.33
N TYR A 62 -8.70 -2.73 0.08
CA TYR A 62 -9.57 -3.45 1.01
C TYR A 62 -10.05 -4.79 0.42
N ARG A 63 -10.46 -4.82 -0.86
CA ARG A 63 -10.91 -6.05 -1.52
C ARG A 63 -9.79 -7.04 -1.75
N ALA A 64 -8.63 -6.57 -2.22
CA ALA A 64 -7.46 -7.41 -2.43
C ALA A 64 -7.08 -8.19 -1.15
N ARG A 65 -7.32 -7.58 0.02
CA ARG A 65 -7.13 -8.21 1.33
C ARG A 65 -8.24 -9.20 1.70
N LEU A 66 -9.51 -8.81 1.56
CA LEU A 66 -10.66 -9.64 1.95
C LEU A 66 -10.79 -10.91 1.13
N GLU A 67 -10.54 -10.83 -0.17
CA GLU A 67 -10.77 -11.94 -1.08
C GLU A 67 -9.69 -13.02 -0.95
N GLY A 68 -8.59 -12.75 -0.23
CA GLY A 68 -7.44 -13.66 -0.13
C GLY A 68 -6.83 -13.98 -1.49
N VAL A 69 -7.13 -13.17 -2.51
CA VAL A 69 -6.77 -13.41 -3.91
C VAL A 69 -5.31 -13.04 -4.17
N ASN A 70 -4.71 -12.21 -3.32
CA ASN A 70 -3.34 -11.78 -3.47
C ASN A 70 -2.52 -12.21 -2.25
N ASP A 71 -1.59 -13.15 -2.46
CA ASP A 71 -0.45 -13.42 -1.56
C ASP A 71 0.56 -12.25 -1.58
N THR A 72 0.17 -11.08 -2.10
CA THR A 72 0.98 -9.87 -2.18
C THR A 72 1.03 -9.19 -0.82
N ALA A 73 2.23 -9.05 -0.25
CA ALA A 73 2.45 -8.25 0.94
C ALA A 73 2.58 -6.77 0.54
N LEU A 74 1.62 -5.92 0.93
CA LEU A 74 1.64 -4.50 0.60
C LEU A 74 2.37 -3.67 1.68
N LEU A 75 3.26 -2.80 1.23
CA LEU A 75 3.89 -1.74 2.02
C LEU A 75 3.54 -0.40 1.38
N GLY A 76 2.89 0.49 2.12
CA GLY A 76 2.61 1.86 1.65
C GLY A 76 3.52 2.85 2.36
N THR A 77 4.15 3.76 1.63
CA THR A 77 4.78 4.95 2.24
C THR A 77 3.71 6.00 2.50
N CYS A 78 3.88 6.73 3.60
CA CYS A 78 2.95 7.79 4.02
C CYS A 78 3.75 8.88 4.71
N GLU A 79 3.52 10.13 4.33
CA GLU A 79 4.10 11.27 5.04
C GLU A 79 3.66 11.29 6.52
N PRO A 80 4.59 11.51 7.47
CA PRO A 80 4.32 11.36 8.89
C PRO A 80 3.21 12.30 9.40
N ASP A 81 3.09 13.49 8.81
CA ASP A 81 2.08 14.49 9.18
C ASP A 81 0.69 14.17 8.61
N ARG A 82 0.63 13.30 7.59
CA ARG A 82 -0.60 12.91 6.89
C ARG A 82 -1.22 11.61 7.40
N VAL A 83 -0.52 10.86 8.26
CA VAL A 83 -1.03 9.61 8.86
C VAL A 83 -2.39 9.81 9.53
N GLY A 84 -2.58 10.92 10.26
CA GLY A 84 -3.85 11.22 10.93
C GLY A 84 -5.00 11.47 9.95
N GLU A 85 -4.73 12.18 8.86
CA GLU A 85 -5.69 12.45 7.80
C GLU A 85 -6.04 11.16 7.03
N LEU A 86 -5.03 10.37 6.68
CA LEU A 86 -5.19 9.07 6.04
C LEU A 86 -6.04 8.12 6.89
N THR A 87 -5.79 8.09 8.20
CA THR A 87 -6.58 7.28 9.16
C THR A 87 -8.04 7.72 9.21
N ALA A 88 -8.32 9.03 9.10
CA ALA A 88 -9.67 9.55 9.11
C ALA A 88 -10.42 9.31 7.78
N ALA A 89 -9.70 9.39 6.65
CA ALA A 89 -10.27 9.21 5.32
C ALA A 89 -10.51 7.74 4.95
N ALA A 90 -9.65 6.83 5.42
CA ALA A 90 -9.70 5.41 5.14
C ALA A 90 -9.44 4.58 6.41
N PRO A 91 -10.34 4.62 7.41
CA PRO A 91 -10.15 3.92 8.67
C PRO A 91 -10.01 2.41 8.49
N GLU A 92 -10.67 1.83 7.47
CA GLU A 92 -10.58 0.41 7.12
C GLU A 92 -9.15 0.02 6.73
N LEU A 93 -8.44 0.88 5.99
CA LEU A 93 -7.04 0.64 5.63
C LEU A 93 -6.15 0.61 6.87
N THR A 94 -6.35 1.51 7.82
CA THR A 94 -5.52 1.57 9.04
C THR A 94 -5.88 0.52 10.09
N ALA A 95 -7.08 -0.06 10.02
CA ALA A 95 -7.45 -1.20 10.84
C ALA A 95 -6.73 -2.48 10.37
N ASP A 96 -6.56 -2.64 9.05
CA ASP A 96 -5.95 -3.82 8.45
C ASP A 96 -4.44 -3.68 8.18
N LEU A 97 -3.94 -2.47 7.96
CA LEU A 97 -2.52 -2.16 7.79
C LEU A 97 -1.89 -1.73 9.11
N ARG A 98 -0.72 -2.30 9.41
CA ARG A 98 0.06 -1.87 10.56
C ARG A 98 0.88 -0.63 10.20
N ALA A 99 0.47 0.53 10.69
CA ALA A 99 1.28 1.74 10.62
C ALA A 99 2.58 1.57 11.44
N VAL A 100 3.73 1.74 10.80
CA VAL A 100 5.05 1.73 11.44
C VAL A 100 5.72 3.06 11.18
N ARG A 101 5.99 3.82 12.24
CA ARG A 101 6.81 5.02 12.14
C ARG A 101 8.27 4.61 12.03
N LEU A 102 8.87 4.90 10.89
CA LEU A 102 10.31 4.72 10.72
C LEU A 102 11.05 5.67 11.68
N PRO A 103 12.15 5.22 12.31
CA PRO A 103 12.97 6.09 13.11
C PRO A 103 13.54 7.19 12.21
N ASP A 104 13.79 8.36 12.79
CA ASP A 104 14.55 9.38 12.09
C ASP A 104 15.94 8.83 11.77
N LEU A 105 16.22 8.65 10.48
CA LEU A 105 17.50 8.15 9.99
C LEU A 105 18.52 9.29 9.82
N ALA A 106 18.10 10.55 9.98
CA ALA A 106 18.99 11.66 10.25
C ALA A 106 19.47 11.52 11.70
N GLY A 107 20.54 10.74 11.90
CA GLY A 107 21.10 10.52 13.24
C GLY A 107 21.42 11.83 13.99
N PRO A 108 21.63 11.77 15.32
CA PRO A 108 22.15 12.90 16.06
C PRO A 108 23.52 13.30 15.49
N GLN A 109 23.71 14.60 15.23
CA GLN A 109 25.02 15.19 14.97
C GLN A 109 25.91 15.10 16.21
#